data_AF-A0A919NMV7-F1
#
_entry.id   AF-A0A919NMV7-F1
#
_cell.length_a   1.000
_cell.length_b   1.000
_cell.length_c   1.000
_cell.angle_alpha   90.00
_cell.angle_beta   90.00
_cell.angle_gamma   90.00
#
_symmetry.space_group_name_H-M   'P 1'
#
loop_
_entity.id
_entity.type
_entity.pdbx_description
1 polymer ?
#
loop_
_entity_poly.entity_id
_entity_poly.type
_entity_poly.pdbx_seq_one_letter_code
_entity_poly.pdbx_strand_id
1 'polypeptide(L)' 'MTKVLHILEDWLRWAGVDDIRTVHFRPNLVTADAEQARSLAHAQARDLAKSFLR' A
#
# COMPACT_ATOMS: atom_id res chain seq x y z
N MET A 1 -17.00 6.36 2.36
CA MET A 1 -16.78 4.93 1.99
C MET A 1 -15.30 4.61 1.93
N THR A 2 -14.66 4.16 3.02
CA THR A 2 -13.41 3.35 2.99
C THR A 2 -13.26 2.66 4.36
N LYS A 3 -14.06 1.62 4.63
CA LYS A 3 -14.04 0.90 5.92
C LYS A 3 -13.23 -0.42 5.87
N VAL A 4 -12.63 -0.78 4.73
CA VAL A 4 -12.04 -2.12 4.51
C VAL A 4 -10.54 -2.19 4.80
N LEU A 5 -9.81 -1.06 4.83
CA LEU A 5 -8.36 -1.09 5.10
C LEU A 5 -8.01 -1.18 6.60
N HIS A 6 -8.97 -1.02 7.50
CA HIS A 6 -8.69 -0.89 8.93
C HIS A 6 -8.38 -2.23 9.61
N ILE A 7 -9.03 -3.34 9.24
CA ILE A 7 -8.96 -4.55 10.07
C ILE A 7 -7.56 -5.17 10.16
N LEU A 8 -6.79 -5.13 9.07
CA LEU A 8 -5.42 -5.63 9.07
C LEU A 8 -4.49 -4.67 9.82
N GLU A 9 -4.58 -3.36 9.55
CA GLU A 9 -3.75 -2.36 10.21
C GLU A 9 -4.01 -2.33 11.72
N ASP A 10 -5.28 -2.37 12.13
CA ASP A 10 -5.69 -2.40 13.53
C ASP A 10 -5.18 -3.66 14.23
N TRP A 11 -5.23 -4.82 13.56
CA TRP A 11 -4.66 -6.05 14.10
C TRP A 11 -3.14 -6.00 14.23
N LEU A 12 -2.45 -5.43 13.24
CA LEU A 12 -0.99 -5.23 13.28
C LEU A 12 -0.60 -4.30 14.44
N ARG A 13 -1.32 -3.20 14.63
CA ARG A 13 -1.13 -2.30 15.77
C ARG A 13 -1.40 -2.99 17.10
N TRP A 14 -2.47 -3.79 17.20
CA TRP A 14 -2.73 -4.59 18.39
C TRP A 14 -1.59 -5.58 18.70
N ALA A 15 -0.96 -6.14 17.67
CA ALA A 15 0.19 -7.03 17.80
C ALA A 15 1.53 -6.30 18.09
N GLY A 16 1.52 -4.96 18.21
CA GLY A 16 2.70 -4.14 18.49
C GLY A 16 3.52 -3.75 17.25
N VAL A 17 2.97 -3.90 16.05
CA VAL A 17 3.59 -3.41 14.82
C VAL A 17 3.12 -1.96 14.59
N ASP A 18 4.00 -1.00 14.85
CA ASP A 18 3.62 0.42 14.85
C ASP A 18 4.02 1.18 13.56
N ASP A 19 5.17 0.83 12.95
CA ASP A 19 5.62 1.45 11.70
C ASP A 19 5.01 0.72 10.49
N ILE A 20 3.79 1.14 10.17
CA ILE A 20 2.99 0.61 9.05
C ILE A 20 2.91 1.68 7.96
N ARG A 21 3.19 1.27 6.71
CA ARG A 21 3.08 2.13 5.53
C ARG A 21 2.24 1.42 4.47
N THR A 22 1.17 2.08 4.00
CA THR A 22 0.22 1.47 3.06
C THR A 22 0.33 2.07 1.67
N VAL A 23 0.52 1.22 0.65
CA VAL A 23 0.47 1.59 -0.77
C VAL A 23 -0.88 1.17 -1.33
N HIS A 24 -1.61 2.12 -1.91
CA HIS A 24 -2.93 1.88 -2.49
C HIS A 24 -2.84 1.68 -4.00
N PHE A 25 -3.16 0.47 -4.47
CA PHE A 25 -3.43 0.23 -5.89
C PHE A 25 -4.89 0.61 -6.20
N ARG A 26 -5.09 1.82 -6.76
CA ARG A 26 -6.40 2.33 -7.18
C ARG A 26 -6.35 2.75 -8.66
N PRO A 27 -6.25 1.80 -9.60
CA PRO A 27 -6.21 2.14 -11.01
C PRO A 27 -7.53 2.77 -11.44
N ASN A 28 -7.47 3.88 -12.18
CA ASN A 28 -8.63 4.32 -12.95
C ASN A 28 -8.72 3.46 -14.22
N LEU A 29 -9.53 2.40 -14.16
CA LEU A 29 -9.68 1.43 -15.25
C LEU A 29 -10.33 2.01 -16.52
N VAL A 30 -10.87 3.24 -16.46
CA VAL A 30 -11.42 3.95 -17.62
C VAL A 30 -10.30 4.59 -18.45
N THR A 31 -9.17 4.97 -17.84
CA THR A 31 -8.12 5.77 -18.48
C THR A 31 -6.72 5.16 -18.42
N ALA A 32 -6.49 4.13 -17.61
CA ALA A 32 -5.16 3.58 -17.34
C ALA A 32 -5.06 2.08 -17.65
N ASP A 33 -3.93 1.69 -18.23
CA ASP A 33 -3.52 0.30 -18.33
C ASP A 33 -3.30 -0.27 -16.92
N ALA A 34 -4.07 -1.31 -16.57
CA ALA A 34 -3.99 -1.98 -15.29
C ALA A 34 -2.57 -2.55 -15.02
N GLU A 35 -1.82 -2.91 -16.07
CA GLU A 35 -0.44 -3.37 -15.95
C GLU A 35 0.50 -2.23 -15.54
N GLN A 36 0.40 -1.09 -16.23
CA GLN A 36 1.21 0.09 -15.89
C GLN A 36 0.94 0.56 -14.46
N ALA A 37 -0.33 0.56 -14.04
CA ALA A 37 -0.71 0.93 -12.69
C ALA A 37 -0.15 -0.08 -11.64
N ARG A 38 -0.12 -1.39 -11.96
CA ARG A 38 0.50 -2.40 -11.09
C ARG A 38 2.00 -2.20 -10.97
N SER A 39 2.68 -1.97 -12.10
CA SER A 39 4.12 -1.69 -12.12
C SER A 39 4.47 -0.46 -11.26
N LEU A 40 3.68 0.61 -11.35
CA LEU A 40 3.87 1.81 -10.55
C LEU A 40 3.66 1.56 -9.05
N ALA A 41 2.61 0.83 -8.66
CA ALA A 41 2.36 0.49 -7.26
C ALA A 41 3.52 -0.35 -6.67
N HIS A 42 4.06 -1.29 -7.44
CA HIS A 42 5.24 -2.06 -7.03
C HIS A 42 6.50 -1.21 -6.93
N ALA A 43 6.71 -0.26 -7.85
CA ALA A 43 7.84 0.67 -7.77
C ALA A 43 7.76 1.54 -6.49
N GLN A 44 6.58 2.07 -6.18
CA GLN A 44 6.34 2.83 -4.95
C GLN A 44 6.61 1.99 -3.70
N ALA A 45 6.15 0.73 -3.66
CA ALA A 45 6.42 -0.16 -2.55
C ALA A 45 7.93 -0.41 -2.36
N ARG A 46 8.69 -0.61 -3.45
CA ARG A 46 10.14 -0.78 -3.39
C ARG A 46 10.85 0.48 -2.90
N ASP A 47 10.45 1.66 -3.33
CA ASP A 47 11.06 2.91 -2.89
C ASP A 47 10.77 3.18 -1.41
N LEU A 48 9.56 2.89 -0.95
CA LEU A 48 9.19 2.97 0.46
C LEU A 48 9.97 1.97 1.32
N ALA A 49 10.19 0.74 0.82
CA ALA A 49 10.97 -0.26 1.54
C ALA A 49 12.39 0.20 1.89
N LYS A 50 12.98 1.10 1.07
CA LYS A 50 14.32 1.67 1.34
C LYS A 50 14.36 2.48 2.63
N SER A 51 13.24 3.09 3.07
CA SER A 51 13.23 3.86 4.32
C SER A 51 13.32 2.99 5.57
N PHE A 52 12.99 1.69 5.47
CA PHE A 52 13.10 0.73 6.58
C PHE A 52 14.51 0.15 6.74
N LEU A 53 15.40 0.34 5.76
CA LEU A 53 16.77 -0.18 5.76
C LEU A 53 17.79 0.81 6.36
N ARG A 54 17.32 1.91 6.94
CA ARG A 54 18.13 2.95 7.58
C ARG A 54 17.99 2.87 9.09
#